data_AF-K9XAS8-F1
#
_entry.id   AF-K9XAS8-F1
#
_cell.length_a   1.000
_cell.length_b   1.000
_cell.length_c   1.000
_cell.angle_alpha   90.00
_cell.angle_beta   90.00
_cell.angle_gamma   90.00
#
_symmetry.space_group_name_H-M   'P 1'
#
loop_
_entity.id
_entity.type
_entity.pdbx_description
1 polymer ?
#
loop_
_entity_poly.entity_id
_entity_poly.type
_entity_poly.pdbx_seq_one_letter_code
_entity_poly.pdbx_strand_id
1 'polypeptide(L)'
;MISFSLVDVKNIISENPRSDFSEDTLDYLAEIILKTGGLIKPLVVKETGEDTYLVIDGHLEYYAAVKAREKDPRKGEMVNAFVISPKDEKLVLQQAEAFREYQTVNHPATTTENNTTKLEQRITNIELRLEKHLSQLREERTKEKQELEIKLKEFKDKIPKLIEPLTAFNTLNASELLLILQNVGISSKTATKLVEAIQKERTKKEFTSVVEVVKRITGLSEKRMLSIIDNLSRTLVYKD
;
A
#
# COMPACT_ATOMS: atom_id res chain seq x y z
N MET A 1 7.97 32.23 -17.06
CA MET A 1 8.15 32.33 -15.59
C MET A 1 7.07 33.26 -15.07
N ILE A 2 6.39 32.86 -13.98
CA ILE A 2 5.35 33.66 -13.33
C ILE A 2 5.98 34.38 -12.15
N SER A 3 5.81 35.69 -12.04
CA SER A 3 6.29 36.50 -10.91
C SER A 3 5.13 37.22 -10.24
N PHE A 4 5.23 37.45 -8.94
CA PHE A 4 4.26 38.23 -8.19
C PHE A 4 4.84 39.63 -7.94
N SER A 5 4.12 40.67 -8.33
CA SER A 5 4.56 42.06 -8.19
C SER A 5 3.39 43.01 -7.96
N LEU A 6 3.71 44.23 -7.52
CA LEU A 6 2.79 45.35 -7.58
C LEU A 6 2.94 46.02 -8.96
N VAL A 7 1.82 46.25 -9.62
CA VAL A 7 1.75 46.83 -10.96
C VAL A 7 0.90 48.09 -10.92
N ASP A 8 1.40 49.14 -11.57
CA ASP A 8 0.67 50.39 -11.75
C ASP A 8 -0.63 50.16 -12.52
N VAL A 9 -1.77 50.51 -11.94
CA VAL A 9 -3.09 50.34 -12.57
C VAL A 9 -3.17 51.07 -13.91
N LYS A 10 -2.48 52.21 -14.03
CA LYS A 10 -2.41 53.02 -15.26
C LYS A 10 -1.73 52.29 -16.45
N ASN A 11 -0.93 51.26 -16.18
CA ASN A 11 -0.17 50.54 -17.20
C ASN A 11 -0.83 49.21 -17.60
N ILE A 12 -1.98 48.88 -17.00
CA ILE A 12 -2.73 47.66 -17.28
C ILE A 12 -3.86 48.00 -18.26
N ILE A 13 -4.07 47.13 -19.24
CA ILE A 13 -5.14 47.24 -20.23
C ILE A 13 -6.00 45.97 -20.17
N SER A 14 -7.31 46.13 -20.30
CA SER A 14 -8.27 45.02 -20.44
C SER A 14 -8.92 45.09 -21.81
N GLU A 15 -9.04 43.94 -22.48
CA GLU A 15 -9.77 43.84 -23.76
C GLU A 15 -11.29 43.77 -23.56
N ASN A 16 -11.74 43.30 -22.39
CA ASN A 16 -13.15 43.29 -22.03
C ASN A 16 -13.61 44.70 -21.68
N PRO A 17 -14.76 45.18 -22.19
CA PRO A 17 -15.25 46.51 -21.91
C PRO A 17 -15.78 46.63 -20.47
N ARG A 18 -15.56 47.79 -19.85
CA ARG A 18 -16.06 48.10 -18.49
C ARG A 18 -17.57 47.91 -18.34
N SER A 19 -18.33 48.12 -19.42
CA SER A 19 -19.78 47.99 -19.45
C SER A 19 -20.30 46.58 -19.15
N ASP A 20 -19.43 45.57 -19.20
CA ASP A 20 -19.80 44.19 -18.86
C ASP A 20 -19.97 43.99 -17.35
N PHE A 21 -19.59 44.98 -16.53
CA PHE A 21 -19.59 44.88 -15.08
C PHE A 21 -20.54 45.91 -14.45
N SER A 22 -21.26 45.50 -13.41
CA SER A 22 -22.16 46.38 -12.65
C SER A 22 -21.37 47.47 -11.93
N GLU A 23 -21.75 48.74 -12.13
CA GLU A 23 -21.11 49.87 -11.44
C GLU A 23 -21.25 49.77 -9.92
N ASP A 24 -22.37 49.28 -9.39
CA ASP A 24 -22.54 49.08 -7.93
C ASP A 24 -21.53 48.06 -7.38
N THR A 25 -21.29 46.98 -8.13
CA THR A 25 -20.30 45.97 -7.77
C THR A 25 -18.89 46.54 -7.82
N LEU A 26 -18.56 47.30 -8.88
CA LEU A 26 -17.26 47.95 -9.00
C LEU A 26 -17.02 48.96 -7.88
N ASP A 27 -18.05 49.74 -7.52
CA ASP A 27 -17.97 50.76 -6.47
C ASP A 27 -17.74 50.14 -5.09
N TYR A 28 -18.48 49.06 -4.79
CA TYR A 28 -18.32 48.28 -3.56
C TYR A 28 -16.93 47.63 -3.46
N LEU A 29 -16.46 46.97 -4.52
CA LEU A 29 -15.15 46.35 -4.54
C LEU A 29 -14.03 47.39 -4.43
N ALA A 30 -14.17 48.54 -5.07
CA ALA A 30 -13.21 49.64 -4.95
C ALA A 30 -13.04 50.10 -3.50
N GLU A 31 -14.13 50.23 -2.75
CA GLU A 31 -14.05 50.57 -1.33
C GLU A 31 -13.33 49.51 -0.51
N ILE A 32 -13.58 48.23 -0.79
CA ILE A 32 -12.90 47.14 -0.10
C ILE A 32 -11.41 47.16 -0.43
N ILE A 33 -11.03 47.31 -1.69
CA ILE A 33 -9.63 47.39 -2.14
C ILE A 33 -8.90 48.50 -1.39
N LEU A 34 -9.51 49.68 -1.26
CA LEU A 34 -8.91 50.80 -0.53
C LEU A 34 -8.78 50.54 0.98
N LYS A 35 -9.71 49.78 1.57
CA LYS A 35 -9.67 49.38 2.98
C LYS A 35 -8.64 48.27 3.24
N THR A 36 -8.50 47.31 2.33
CA THR A 36 -7.55 46.20 2.43
C THR A 36 -6.15 46.55 1.94
N GLY A 37 -6.00 47.63 1.16
CA GLY A 37 -4.73 48.05 0.57
C GLY A 37 -4.32 47.22 -0.65
N GLY A 38 -5.26 46.52 -1.29
CA GLY A 38 -4.97 45.66 -2.44
C GLY A 38 -6.04 44.59 -2.68
N LEU A 39 -5.85 43.80 -3.75
CA LEU A 39 -6.72 42.70 -4.12
C LEU A 39 -6.39 41.44 -3.32
N ILE A 40 -7.38 40.72 -2.80
CA ILE A 40 -7.14 39.38 -2.22
C ILE A 40 -6.94 38.33 -3.31
N LYS A 41 -7.57 38.53 -4.46
CA LYS A 41 -7.34 37.75 -5.68
C LYS A 41 -6.49 38.60 -6.64
N PRO A 42 -5.15 38.39 -6.68
CA PRO A 42 -4.28 39.16 -7.55
C PRO A 42 -4.70 39.04 -9.03
N LEU A 43 -4.47 40.08 -9.81
CA LEU A 43 -4.69 40.02 -11.26
C LEU A 43 -3.74 39.02 -11.91
N VAL A 44 -4.14 38.44 -13.04
CA VAL A 44 -3.21 37.73 -13.90
C VAL A 44 -3.01 38.55 -15.16
N VAL A 45 -1.79 39.01 -15.37
CA VAL A 45 -1.47 39.92 -16.47
C VAL A 45 -0.28 39.41 -17.29
N LYS A 46 -0.35 39.61 -18.60
CA LYS A 46 0.71 39.31 -19.56
C LYS A 46 1.49 40.57 -19.88
N GLU A 47 2.81 40.50 -19.82
CA GLU A 47 3.69 41.60 -20.25
C GLU A 47 3.58 41.81 -21.77
N THR A 48 3.33 43.06 -22.20
CA THR A 48 3.19 43.44 -23.62
C THR A 48 4.26 44.43 -24.08
N GLY A 49 5.02 45.02 -23.15
CA GLY A 49 6.10 45.97 -23.41
C GLY A 49 6.78 46.41 -22.12
N GLU A 50 7.56 47.48 -22.18
CA GLU A 50 8.24 48.05 -21.01
C GLU A 50 7.20 48.59 -20.00
N ASP A 51 7.08 47.89 -18.87
CA ASP A 51 6.11 48.16 -17.80
C ASP A 51 4.64 48.24 -18.25
N THR A 52 4.26 47.61 -19.37
CA THR A 52 2.87 47.55 -19.85
C THR A 52 2.32 46.13 -19.85
N TYR A 53 1.05 46.01 -19.47
CA TYR A 53 0.44 44.73 -19.17
C TYR A 53 -0.97 44.60 -19.74
N LEU A 54 -1.32 43.39 -20.15
CA LEU A 54 -2.65 43.01 -20.60
C LEU A 54 -3.30 42.07 -19.58
N VAL A 55 -4.54 42.33 -19.17
CA VAL A 55 -5.30 41.44 -18.30
C VAL A 55 -5.64 40.15 -19.05
N ILE A 56 -5.26 39.02 -18.46
CA ILE A 56 -5.56 37.67 -18.96
C ILE A 56 -6.64 37.00 -18.10
N ASP A 57 -6.63 37.24 -16.79
CA ASP A 57 -7.69 36.84 -15.87
C ASP A 57 -7.89 37.92 -14.81
N GLY A 58 -9.15 38.15 -14.42
CA GLY A 58 -9.51 39.13 -13.40
C GLY A 58 -9.97 40.50 -13.94
N HIS A 59 -10.75 40.54 -15.04
CA HIS A 59 -11.23 41.78 -15.63
C HIS A 59 -12.13 42.62 -14.70
N LEU A 60 -12.97 41.96 -13.89
CA LEU A 60 -13.80 42.63 -12.88
C LEU A 60 -12.90 43.30 -11.82
N GLU A 61 -11.93 42.56 -11.33
CA GLU A 61 -10.95 42.99 -10.33
C GLU A 61 -10.11 44.16 -10.86
N TYR A 62 -9.75 44.14 -12.14
CA TYR A 62 -9.06 45.24 -12.80
C TYR A 62 -9.92 46.51 -12.82
N TYR A 63 -11.19 46.43 -13.24
CA TYR A 63 -12.04 47.62 -13.24
C TYR A 63 -12.38 48.12 -11.84
N ALA A 64 -12.46 47.24 -10.84
CA ALA A 64 -12.59 47.64 -9.46
C ALA A 64 -11.34 48.38 -8.97
N ALA A 65 -10.14 47.96 -9.38
CA ALA A 65 -8.90 48.67 -9.10
C ALA A 65 -8.83 50.04 -9.78
N VAL A 66 -9.27 50.15 -11.04
CA VAL A 66 -9.41 51.44 -11.74
C VAL A 66 -10.35 52.36 -10.95
N LYS A 67 -11.51 51.87 -10.52
CA LYS A 67 -12.46 52.63 -9.69
C LYS A 67 -11.86 53.02 -8.33
N ALA A 68 -11.06 52.14 -7.70
CA ALA A 68 -10.34 52.44 -6.46
C ALA A 68 -9.34 53.60 -6.65
N ARG A 69 -8.59 53.59 -7.76
CA ARG A 69 -7.68 54.68 -8.15
C ARG A 69 -8.42 55.99 -8.43
N GLU A 70 -9.59 55.93 -9.09
CA GLU A 70 -10.45 57.10 -9.31
C GLU A 70 -10.90 57.74 -7.98
N LYS A 71 -11.19 56.92 -6.95
CA LYS A 71 -11.61 57.37 -5.61
C LYS A 71 -10.44 57.94 -4.79
N ASP A 72 -9.33 57.22 -4.70
CA ASP A 72 -8.12 57.66 -3.98
C ASP A 72 -6.87 57.27 -4.79
N PRO A 73 -6.31 58.20 -5.58
CA PRO A 73 -5.16 57.91 -6.42
C PRO A 73 -3.90 57.46 -5.68
N ARG A 74 -3.73 57.85 -4.40
CA ARG A 74 -2.54 57.49 -3.63
C ARG A 74 -2.62 56.08 -3.09
N LYS A 75 -3.81 55.62 -2.72
CA LYS A 75 -4.03 54.27 -2.19
C LYS A 75 -4.35 53.24 -3.28
N GLY A 76 -4.92 53.67 -4.40
CA GLY A 76 -5.27 52.82 -5.53
C GLY A 76 -4.28 52.87 -6.70
N GLU A 77 -3.07 53.41 -6.52
CA GLU A 77 -2.08 53.55 -7.61
C GLU A 77 -1.67 52.20 -8.20
N MET A 78 -1.39 51.24 -7.32
CA MET A 78 -0.86 49.92 -7.67
C MET A 78 -1.78 48.80 -7.21
N VAL A 79 -1.71 47.68 -7.92
CA VAL A 79 -2.37 46.43 -7.54
C VAL A 79 -1.43 45.26 -7.62
N ASN A 80 -1.66 44.29 -6.76
CA ASN A 80 -0.96 43.02 -6.79
C ASN A 80 -1.40 42.17 -7.98
N ALA A 81 -0.42 41.66 -8.72
CA ALA A 81 -0.63 40.86 -9.90
C ALA A 81 0.41 39.74 -10.03
N PHE A 82 0.00 38.65 -10.69
CA PHE A 82 0.88 37.67 -11.29
C PHE A 82 1.21 38.12 -12.71
N VAL A 83 2.47 38.48 -12.94
CA VAL A 83 3.00 38.83 -14.25
C VAL A 83 3.50 37.56 -14.92
N ILE A 84 3.00 37.29 -16.13
CA ILE A 84 3.33 36.10 -16.90
C ILE A 84 4.03 36.47 -18.21
N SER A 85 4.92 35.58 -18.64
CA SER A 85 5.49 35.65 -19.99
C SER A 85 4.44 35.22 -21.03
N PRO A 86 4.43 35.80 -22.25
CA PRO A 86 3.53 35.38 -23.32
C PRO A 86 3.56 33.87 -23.64
N LYS A 87 4.69 33.20 -23.38
CA LYS A 87 4.84 31.75 -23.59
C LYS A 87 3.97 30.90 -22.65
N ASP A 88 3.63 31.43 -21.47
CA ASP A 88 2.90 30.71 -20.43
C ASP A 88 1.38 31.00 -20.46
N GLU A 89 0.93 31.97 -21.26
CA GLU A 89 -0.45 32.46 -21.33
C GLU A 89 -1.48 31.32 -21.46
N LYS A 90 -1.26 30.40 -22.38
CA LYS A 90 -2.18 29.29 -22.62
C LYS A 90 -2.32 28.37 -21.40
N LEU A 91 -1.22 28.04 -20.72
CA LEU A 91 -1.24 27.16 -19.55
C LEU A 91 -1.89 27.84 -18.35
N VAL A 92 -1.66 29.15 -18.19
CA VAL A 92 -2.25 29.95 -17.13
C VAL A 92 -3.75 30.13 -17.33
N LEU A 93 -4.19 30.37 -18.57
CA LEU A 93 -5.62 30.42 -18.92
C LEU A 93 -6.31 29.08 -18.62
N GLN A 94 -5.70 27.95 -19.03
CA GLN A 94 -6.24 26.62 -18.72
C GLN A 94 -6.39 26.40 -17.21
N GLN A 95 -5.42 26.86 -16.41
CA GLN A 95 -5.51 26.77 -14.95
C GLN A 95 -6.62 27.67 -14.38
N ALA A 96 -6.74 28.91 -14.87
CA ALA A 96 -7.77 29.85 -14.43
C ALA A 96 -9.18 29.35 -14.79
N GLU A 97 -9.35 28.76 -15.97
CA GLU A 97 -10.59 28.12 -16.41
C GLU A 97 -10.94 26.92 -15.52
N ALA A 98 -9.99 26.02 -15.25
CA ALA A 98 -10.22 24.88 -14.36
C ALA A 98 -10.68 25.29 -12.95
N PHE A 99 -10.14 26.39 -12.41
CA PHE A 99 -10.60 26.94 -11.12
C PHE A 99 -11.99 27.56 -11.20
N ARG A 100 -12.35 28.21 -12.32
CA ARG A 100 -13.71 28.73 -12.54
C ARG A 100 -14.73 27.61 -12.68
N GLU A 101 -14.43 26.59 -13.47
CA GLU A 101 -15.28 25.40 -13.62
C GLU A 101 -15.52 24.70 -12.28
N TYR A 102 -14.47 24.57 -11.45
CA TYR A 102 -14.64 24.01 -10.11
C TYR A 102 -15.60 24.85 -9.24
N GLN A 103 -15.59 26.18 -9.39
CA GLN A 103 -16.49 27.05 -8.64
C GLN A 103 -17.93 26.98 -9.14
N THR A 104 -18.16 26.87 -10.46
CA THR A 104 -19.49 26.78 -11.05
C THR A 104 -20.15 25.41 -10.84
N VAL A 105 -19.38 24.32 -10.88
CA VAL A 105 -19.89 22.96 -10.62
C VAL A 105 -20.23 22.75 -9.14
N ASN A 106 -19.60 23.49 -8.22
CA ASN A 106 -19.80 23.34 -6.78
C ASN A 106 -20.65 24.44 -6.11
N HIS A 107 -21.16 25.43 -6.86
CA HIS A 107 -22.13 26.41 -6.38
C HIS A 107 -23.39 26.42 -7.25
N PRO A 108 -24.39 25.58 -6.96
CA PRO A 108 -25.67 25.71 -7.62
C PRO A 108 -26.44 26.82 -6.91
N ALA A 109 -26.91 27.78 -7.71
CA ALA A 109 -27.91 28.74 -7.30
C ALA A 109 -29.06 27.98 -6.60
N THR A 110 -29.42 28.47 -5.42
CA THR A 110 -30.43 28.00 -4.48
C THR A 110 -31.53 27.12 -5.11
N THR A 111 -31.32 25.80 -5.12
CA THR A 111 -32.39 24.80 -5.25
C THR A 111 -31.93 23.51 -4.57
N THR A 112 -32.86 22.81 -3.93
CA THR A 112 -32.70 21.77 -2.89
C THR A 112 -31.98 20.47 -3.33
N GLU A 113 -31.23 20.45 -4.42
CA GLU A 113 -30.66 19.23 -5.05
C GLU A 113 -29.14 19.02 -4.81
N ASN A 114 -28.46 19.97 -4.16
CA ASN A 114 -26.98 20.02 -4.08
C ASN A 114 -26.34 19.07 -3.06
N ASN A 115 -27.13 18.58 -2.09
CA ASN A 115 -26.61 17.66 -1.08
C ASN A 115 -26.28 16.30 -1.67
N THR A 116 -27.04 15.86 -2.69
CA THR A 116 -26.89 14.58 -3.37
C THR A 116 -25.57 14.49 -4.13
N THR A 117 -25.27 15.47 -4.99
CA THR A 117 -24.03 15.45 -5.79
C THR A 117 -22.76 15.59 -4.93
N LYS A 118 -22.83 16.40 -3.86
CA LYS A 118 -21.72 16.51 -2.89
C LYS A 118 -21.57 15.23 -2.05
N LEU A 119 -22.67 14.54 -1.73
CA LEU A 119 -22.61 13.21 -1.13
C LEU A 119 -21.98 12.21 -2.10
N GLU A 120 -22.41 12.18 -3.35
CA GLU A 120 -21.92 11.25 -4.38
C GLU A 120 -20.40 11.39 -4.57
N GLN A 121 -19.89 12.62 -4.72
CA GLN A 121 -18.45 12.85 -4.81
C GLN A 121 -17.70 12.40 -3.54
N ARG A 122 -18.28 12.60 -2.35
CA ARG A 122 -17.69 12.09 -1.10
C ARG A 122 -17.74 10.56 -1.05
N ILE A 123 -18.82 9.95 -1.51
CA ILE A 123 -19.00 8.49 -1.57
C ILE A 123 -17.97 7.89 -2.52
N THR A 124 -17.81 8.40 -3.74
CA THR A 124 -16.81 7.90 -4.70
C THR A 124 -15.38 8.01 -4.14
N ASN A 125 -15.06 9.12 -3.47
CA ASN A 125 -13.76 9.28 -2.82
C ASN A 125 -13.55 8.29 -1.65
N ILE A 126 -14.62 8.02 -0.89
CA ILE A 126 -14.61 7.02 0.19
C ILE A 126 -14.45 5.61 -0.38
N GLU A 127 -15.18 5.27 -1.43
CA GLU A 127 -15.10 3.98 -2.14
C GLU A 127 -13.69 3.72 -2.67
N LEU A 128 -13.10 4.69 -3.36
CA LEU A 128 -11.73 4.58 -3.88
C LEU A 128 -10.72 4.37 -2.75
N ARG A 129 -10.88 5.09 -1.64
CA ARG A 129 -10.00 4.94 -0.46
C ARG A 129 -10.19 3.57 0.21
N LEU A 130 -11.43 3.09 0.34
CA LEU A 130 -11.74 1.78 0.90
C LEU A 130 -11.19 0.64 0.03
N GLU A 131 -11.35 0.72 -1.28
CA GLU A 131 -10.83 -0.27 -2.23
C GLU A 131 -9.30 -0.38 -2.14
N LYS A 132 -8.62 0.78 -2.03
CA LYS A 132 -7.17 0.81 -1.81
C LYS A 132 -6.77 0.12 -0.50
N HIS A 133 -7.42 0.45 0.62
CA HIS A 133 -7.11 -0.17 1.90
C HIS A 133 -7.43 -1.68 1.93
N LEU A 134 -8.52 -2.11 1.29
CA LEU A 134 -8.86 -3.54 1.18
C LEU A 134 -7.86 -4.32 0.34
N SER A 135 -7.37 -3.71 -0.74
CA SER A 135 -6.34 -4.32 -1.59
C SER A 135 -5.02 -4.48 -0.84
N GLN A 136 -4.62 -3.44 -0.08
CA GLN A 136 -3.44 -3.51 0.79
C GLN A 136 -3.56 -4.59 1.86
N LEU A 137 -4.69 -4.66 2.59
CA LEU A 137 -4.94 -5.70 3.59
C LEU A 137 -4.89 -7.11 2.99
N ARG A 138 -5.48 -7.31 1.80
CA ARG A 138 -5.42 -8.61 1.11
C ARG A 138 -3.99 -8.99 0.75
N GLU A 139 -3.19 -8.03 0.30
CA GLU A 139 -1.79 -8.26 -0.04
C GLU A 139 -0.96 -8.63 1.20
N GLU A 140 -1.11 -7.89 2.30
CA GLU A 140 -0.46 -8.16 3.58
C GLU A 140 -0.82 -9.55 4.11
N ARG A 141 -2.12 -9.89 4.12
CA ARG A 141 -2.59 -11.22 4.57
C ARG A 141 -2.06 -12.35 3.71
N THR A 142 -1.91 -12.12 2.40
CA THR A 142 -1.35 -13.12 1.48
C THR A 142 0.13 -13.35 1.75
N LYS A 143 0.89 -12.27 1.97
CA LYS A 143 2.32 -12.33 2.34
C LYS A 143 2.53 -13.03 3.67
N GLU A 144 1.79 -12.65 4.71
CA GLU A 144 1.85 -13.30 6.02
C GLU A 144 1.56 -14.81 5.94
N LYS A 145 0.54 -15.20 5.16
CA LYS A 145 0.19 -16.60 4.97
C LYS A 145 1.32 -17.37 4.29
N GLN A 146 1.93 -16.80 3.25
CA GLN A 146 3.06 -17.41 2.56
C GLN A 146 4.27 -17.58 3.49
N GLU A 147 4.60 -16.56 4.27
CA GLU A 147 5.68 -16.65 5.26
C GLU A 147 5.42 -17.71 6.33
N LEU A 148 4.19 -17.81 6.83
CA LEU A 148 3.79 -18.84 7.77
C LEU A 148 3.87 -20.24 7.16
N GLU A 149 3.44 -20.41 5.91
CA GLU A 149 3.56 -21.70 5.19
C GLU A 149 5.03 -22.11 5.02
N ILE A 150 5.92 -21.17 4.69
CA ILE A 150 7.37 -21.42 4.60
C ILE A 150 7.92 -21.85 5.96
N LYS A 151 7.64 -21.08 7.02
CA LYS A 151 8.09 -21.40 8.39
C LYS A 151 7.56 -22.75 8.86
N LEU A 152 6.30 -23.09 8.54
CA LEU A 152 5.70 -24.37 8.88
C LEU A 152 6.38 -25.53 8.15
N LYS A 153 6.73 -25.34 6.87
CA LYS A 153 7.46 -26.34 6.09
C LYS A 153 8.85 -26.57 6.66
N GLU A 154 9.60 -25.50 6.92
CA GLU A 154 10.92 -25.59 7.57
C GLU A 154 10.86 -26.25 8.95
N PHE A 155 9.82 -25.96 9.73
CA PHE A 155 9.61 -26.60 11.03
C PHE A 155 9.30 -28.08 10.86
N LYS A 156 8.41 -28.45 9.92
CA LYS A 156 8.07 -29.84 9.64
C LYS A 156 9.28 -30.65 9.19
N ASP A 157 10.17 -30.06 8.40
CA ASP A 157 11.41 -30.71 7.96
C ASP A 157 12.42 -30.88 9.11
N LYS A 158 12.34 -30.02 10.16
CA LYS A 158 13.14 -30.12 11.38
C LYS A 158 12.55 -31.03 12.45
N ILE A 159 11.28 -31.45 12.36
CA ILE A 159 10.70 -32.43 13.28
C ILE A 159 11.23 -33.82 12.89
N PRO A 160 12.00 -34.48 13.76
CA PRO A 160 12.41 -35.85 13.52
C PRO A 160 11.18 -36.76 13.45
N LYS A 161 11.08 -37.61 12.42
CA LYS A 161 10.02 -38.62 12.34
C LYS A 161 10.24 -39.65 13.44
N LEU A 162 9.36 -39.67 14.45
CA LEU A 162 9.31 -40.75 15.43
C LEU A 162 9.03 -42.05 14.67
N ILE A 163 9.99 -42.97 14.62
CA ILE A 163 9.75 -44.29 14.03
C ILE A 163 8.97 -45.10 15.07
N GLU A 164 7.74 -45.45 14.74
CA GLU A 164 6.99 -46.41 15.56
C GLU A 164 7.76 -47.74 15.57
N PRO A 165 8.08 -48.32 16.74
CA PRO A 165 8.95 -49.49 16.84
C PRO A 165 8.52 -50.66 15.94
N LEU A 166 7.21 -50.87 15.76
CA LEU A 166 6.67 -51.90 14.89
C LEU A 166 6.95 -51.63 13.41
N THR A 167 6.82 -50.36 12.98
CA THR A 167 7.15 -49.95 11.61
C THR A 167 8.65 -50.12 11.33
N ALA A 168 9.50 -49.92 12.34
CA ALA A 168 10.93 -50.13 12.27
C ALA A 168 11.27 -51.59 11.88
N PHE A 169 10.67 -52.56 12.56
CA PHE A 169 10.94 -53.98 12.31
C PHE A 169 10.44 -54.46 10.93
N ASN A 170 9.31 -53.90 10.46
CA ASN A 170 8.74 -54.27 9.17
C ASN A 170 9.45 -53.59 7.99
N THR A 171 9.91 -52.33 8.14
CA THR A 171 10.35 -51.51 6.99
C THR A 171 11.86 -51.24 6.89
N LEU A 172 12.61 -51.23 8.01
CA LEU A 172 14.04 -50.89 7.98
C LEU A 172 14.89 -51.93 7.23
N ASN A 173 15.98 -51.48 6.62
CA ASN A 173 16.92 -52.35 5.91
C ASN A 173 17.90 -53.05 6.88
N ALA A 174 18.69 -54.01 6.37
CA ALA A 174 19.60 -54.81 7.19
C ALA A 174 20.62 -53.95 7.95
N SER A 175 21.16 -52.93 7.28
CA SER A 175 22.20 -52.05 7.82
C SER A 175 21.67 -51.14 8.93
N GLU A 176 20.47 -50.59 8.75
CA GLU A 176 19.77 -49.77 9.74
C GLU A 176 19.42 -50.57 11.01
N LEU A 177 18.84 -51.77 10.82
CA LEU A 177 18.51 -52.65 11.95
C LEU A 177 19.76 -53.09 12.72
N LEU A 178 20.86 -53.36 12.02
CA LEU A 178 22.12 -53.75 12.63
C LEU A 178 22.69 -52.62 13.50
N LEU A 179 22.66 -51.38 13.00
CA LEU A 179 23.09 -50.19 13.74
C LEU A 179 22.26 -49.97 15.02
N ILE A 180 20.93 -50.09 14.93
CA ILE A 180 20.03 -49.97 16.09
C ILE A 180 20.35 -51.04 17.14
N LEU A 181 20.52 -52.30 16.73
CA LEU A 181 20.80 -53.39 17.66
C LEU A 181 22.18 -53.23 18.34
N GLN A 182 23.19 -52.73 17.61
CA GLN A 182 24.50 -52.44 18.18
C GLN A 182 24.47 -51.27 19.16
N ASN A 183 23.68 -50.22 18.89
CA ASN A 183 23.49 -49.08 19.78
C ASN A 183 22.85 -49.46 21.13
N VAL A 184 22.11 -50.57 21.16
CA VAL A 184 21.53 -51.17 22.38
C VAL A 184 22.54 -52.07 23.13
N GLY A 185 23.78 -52.17 22.65
CA GLY A 185 24.84 -52.97 23.27
C GLY A 185 24.80 -54.45 22.90
N ILE A 186 24.10 -54.84 21.84
CA ILE A 186 24.10 -56.22 21.34
C ILE A 186 25.38 -56.45 20.53
N SER A 187 26.11 -57.54 20.84
CA SER A 187 27.34 -57.88 20.13
C SER A 187 27.09 -58.04 18.62
N SER A 188 28.03 -57.60 17.79
CA SER A 188 27.89 -57.62 16.33
C SER A 188 27.47 -58.99 15.76
N LYS A 189 28.06 -60.09 16.27
CA LYS A 189 27.72 -61.47 15.87
C LYS A 189 26.30 -61.90 16.26
N THR A 190 25.75 -61.35 17.34
CA THR A 190 24.37 -61.60 17.76
C THR A 190 23.39 -60.71 17.02
N ALA A 191 23.78 -59.45 16.76
CA ALA A 191 22.98 -58.49 16.01
C ALA A 191 22.74 -58.98 14.57
N THR A 192 23.76 -59.45 13.86
CA THR A 192 23.62 -60.00 12.50
C THR A 192 22.63 -61.17 12.44
N LYS A 193 22.74 -62.14 13.36
CA LYS A 193 21.80 -63.26 13.46
C LYS A 193 20.37 -62.82 13.72
N LEU A 194 20.18 -61.79 14.55
CA LEU A 194 18.86 -61.23 14.84
C LEU A 194 18.29 -60.49 13.61
N VAL A 195 19.10 -59.72 12.88
CA VAL A 195 18.68 -59.06 11.62
C VAL A 195 18.26 -60.10 10.59
N GLU A 196 19.04 -61.14 10.38
CA GLU A 196 18.70 -62.24 9.47
C GLU A 196 17.38 -62.92 9.87
N ALA A 197 17.17 -63.17 11.17
CA ALA A 197 15.94 -63.75 11.68
C ALA A 197 14.73 -62.81 11.49
N ILE A 198 14.87 -61.51 11.76
CA ILE A 198 13.85 -60.48 11.54
C ILE A 198 13.46 -60.44 10.06
N GLN A 199 14.45 -60.40 9.16
CA GLN A 199 14.21 -60.34 7.72
C GLN A 199 13.54 -61.61 7.19
N LYS A 200 13.94 -62.78 7.68
CA LYS A 200 13.36 -64.07 7.28
C LYS A 200 11.94 -64.27 7.81
N GLU A 201 11.62 -63.77 8.99
CA GLU A 201 10.27 -63.89 9.55
C GLU A 201 9.31 -62.86 8.94
N ARG A 202 9.76 -61.61 8.70
CA ARG A 202 8.91 -60.59 8.07
C ARG A 202 8.58 -60.90 6.61
N THR A 203 9.44 -61.60 5.87
CA THR A 203 9.14 -62.02 4.48
C THR A 203 8.05 -63.08 4.42
N LYS A 204 7.81 -63.84 5.50
CA LYS A 204 6.70 -64.80 5.59
C LYS A 204 5.40 -64.10 5.94
N LYS A 205 5.45 -63.21 6.94
CA LYS A 205 4.31 -62.41 7.39
C LYS A 205 4.81 -61.22 8.19
N GLU A 206 4.30 -60.04 7.87
CA GLU A 206 4.58 -58.83 8.65
C GLU A 206 4.20 -59.00 10.13
N PHE A 207 4.96 -58.33 11.00
CA PHE A 207 4.65 -58.30 12.41
C PHE A 207 3.47 -57.35 12.66
N THR A 208 2.47 -57.83 13.39
CA THR A 208 1.26 -57.10 13.78
C THR A 208 1.38 -56.47 15.18
N SER A 209 2.33 -56.93 15.99
CA SER A 209 2.63 -56.34 17.29
C SER A 209 4.07 -56.59 17.71
N VAL A 210 4.60 -55.76 18.60
CA VAL A 210 5.97 -55.93 19.12
C VAL A 210 6.10 -57.21 19.97
N VAL A 211 5.00 -57.65 20.58
CA VAL A 211 4.92 -58.94 21.29
C VAL A 211 5.11 -60.12 20.32
N GLU A 212 4.58 -60.01 19.10
CA GLU A 212 4.76 -61.03 18.06
C GLU A 212 6.21 -61.10 17.56
N VAL A 213 6.90 -59.95 17.50
CA VAL A 213 8.33 -59.88 17.16
C VAL A 213 9.15 -60.69 18.17
N VAL A 214 8.92 -60.52 19.47
CA VAL A 214 9.59 -61.31 20.54
C VAL A 214 9.28 -62.80 20.43
N LYS A 215 8.02 -63.16 20.11
CA LYS A 215 7.61 -64.58 20.01
C LYS A 215 8.21 -65.30 18.81
N ARG A 216 8.37 -64.62 17.68
CA ARG A 216 8.85 -65.24 16.42
C ARG A 216 10.37 -65.26 16.30
N ILE A 217 11.07 -64.34 16.96
CA ILE A 217 12.52 -64.23 16.85
C ILE A 217 13.20 -64.91 18.04
N THR A 218 13.80 -66.06 17.77
CA THR A 218 14.57 -66.80 18.77
C THR A 218 15.81 -66.01 19.20
N GLY A 219 15.99 -65.80 20.52
CA GLY A 219 17.13 -65.07 21.09
C GLY A 219 16.88 -63.58 21.38
N LEU A 220 15.67 -63.09 21.07
CA LEU A 220 15.20 -61.75 21.44
C LEU A 220 14.34 -61.84 22.72
N SER A 221 14.86 -61.35 23.84
CA SER A 221 14.10 -61.31 25.10
C SER A 221 13.27 -60.03 25.22
N GLU A 222 12.21 -60.06 26.03
CA GLU A 222 11.37 -58.89 26.33
C GLU A 222 12.20 -57.70 26.85
N LYS A 223 13.19 -57.97 27.71
CA LYS A 223 14.11 -56.93 28.23
C LYS A 223 14.94 -56.28 27.12
N ARG A 224 15.43 -57.06 26.15
CA ARG A 224 16.15 -56.55 24.99
C ARG A 224 15.22 -55.78 24.07
N MET A 225 14.00 -56.26 23.88
CA MET A 225 12.97 -55.57 23.10
C MET A 225 12.63 -54.20 23.69
N LEU A 226 12.44 -54.10 25.00
CA LEU A 226 12.22 -52.80 25.68
C LEU A 226 13.39 -51.84 25.47
N SER A 227 14.62 -52.35 25.51
CA SER A 227 15.83 -51.54 25.26
C SER A 227 15.91 -51.06 23.81
N ILE A 228 15.46 -51.88 22.86
CA ILE A 228 15.37 -51.51 21.44
C ILE A 228 14.25 -50.48 21.21
N ILE A 229 13.09 -50.65 21.84
CA ILE A 229 11.98 -49.69 21.77
C ILE A 229 12.40 -48.34 22.36
N ASP A 230 13.05 -48.32 23.53
CA ASP A 230 13.54 -47.09 24.16
C ASP A 230 14.60 -46.42 23.28
N ASN A 231 15.50 -47.19 22.67
CA ASN A 231 16.47 -46.65 21.71
C ASN A 231 15.81 -46.10 20.44
N LEU A 232 14.85 -46.82 19.83
CA LEU A 232 14.09 -46.35 18.66
C LEU A 232 13.26 -45.09 18.96
N SER A 233 12.74 -44.98 20.18
CA SER A 233 12.00 -43.79 20.64
C SER A 233 12.91 -42.56 20.83
N ARG A 234 14.22 -42.78 21.00
CA ARG A 234 15.24 -41.73 21.17
C ARG A 234 16.09 -41.49 19.92
N THR A 235 16.12 -42.43 18.98
CA THR A 235 17.01 -42.39 17.82
C THR A 235 16.29 -41.72 16.65
N LEU A 236 16.80 -40.56 16.26
CA LEU A 236 16.31 -39.76 15.15
C LEU A 236 16.92 -40.30 13.85
N VAL A 237 16.11 -40.89 12.97
CA VAL A 237 16.55 -41.21 11.61
C VAL A 237 16.28 -40.00 10.73
N TYR A 238 17.34 -39.31 10.32
CA TYR A 238 17.27 -38.35 9.24
C TYR A 238 17.09 -39.12 7.94
N LYS A 239 16.00 -38.81 7.22
CA LYS A 239 15.82 -39.27 5.85
C LYS A 239 16.48 -38.21 4.97
N ASP A 240 17.56 -38.58 4.28
CA ASP A 240 18.13 -37.78 3.19
C ASP A 240 17.08 -37.52 2.10
#